data_AF-A0A2A4UB02-F1
#
_entry.id   AF-A0A2A4UB02-F1
#
_cell.length_a   1.000
_cell.length_b   1.000
_cell.length_c   1.000
_cell.angle_alpha   90.00
_cell.angle_beta   90.00
_cell.angle_gamma   90.00
#
_symmetry.space_group_name_H-M   'P 1'
#
loop_
_entity.id
_entity.type
_entity.pdbx_description
1 polymer ?
#
loop_
_entity_poly.entity_id
_entity_poly.type
_entity_poly.pdbx_seq_one_letter_code
_entity_poly.pdbx_strand_id
1 'polypeptide(L)'
;MRIGSGLFQAVRQIKQDQAKDARVSDENIYFLVAQASEEGAGRALAKLGLSDEEAGADISELRALLDSWRDSKKTARQAVVRWIMRMFFSALLLGLAVKFKLLQLGQTFGQ
;
A
#
# COMPACT_ATOMS: atom_id res chain seq x y z
N MET A 1 66.43 -40.90 3.97
CA MET A 1 65.36 -40.55 4.93
C MET A 1 64.59 -39.35 4.38
N ARG A 2 63.35 -39.53 3.87
CA ARG A 2 62.59 -38.45 3.19
C ARG A 2 61.08 -38.49 3.48
N ILE A 3 60.69 -39.03 4.63
CA ILE A 3 59.29 -39.41 4.91
C ILE A 3 58.55 -38.33 5.74
N GLY A 4 59.23 -37.32 6.30
CA GLY A 4 58.61 -36.36 7.23
C GLY A 4 57.83 -35.18 6.62
N SER A 5 58.10 -34.77 5.37
CA SER A 5 57.56 -33.49 4.86
C SER A 5 56.17 -33.57 4.22
N GLY A 6 55.74 -34.76 3.77
CA GLY A 6 54.44 -34.96 3.11
C GLY A 6 53.26 -34.84 4.07
N LEU A 7 53.40 -35.38 5.29
CA LEU A 7 52.33 -35.33 6.30
C LEU A 7 51.99 -33.90 6.73
N PHE A 8 53.01 -33.05 6.86
CA PHE A 8 52.84 -31.65 7.21
C PHE A 8 52.15 -30.82 6.11
N GLN A 9 52.30 -31.22 4.84
CA GLN A 9 51.61 -30.58 3.72
C GLN A 9 50.15 -31.04 3.65
N ALA A 10 49.90 -32.35 3.83
CA ALA A 10 48.55 -32.90 3.88
C ALA A 10 47.68 -32.27 4.98
N VAL A 11 48.23 -32.12 6.20
CA VAL A 11 47.51 -31.46 7.31
C VAL A 11 47.22 -29.98 7.01
N ARG A 12 48.16 -29.29 6.36
CA ARG A 12 47.96 -27.88 5.97
C ARG A 12 46.86 -27.73 4.92
N GLN A 13 46.79 -28.68 3.99
CA GLN A 13 45.82 -28.72 2.92
C GLN A 13 44.40 -29.01 3.46
N ILE A 14 44.26 -29.97 4.38
CA ILE A 14 42.98 -30.24 5.06
C ILE A 14 42.48 -29.00 5.83
N LYS A 15 43.37 -28.27 6.51
CA LYS A 15 42.98 -27.04 7.22
C LYS A 15 42.56 -25.91 6.26
N GLN A 16 43.16 -25.84 5.08
CA GLN A 16 42.76 -24.89 4.04
C GLN A 16 41.41 -25.26 3.43
N ASP A 17 41.15 -26.54 3.15
CA ASP A 17 39.86 -27.01 2.65
C ASP A 17 38.75 -26.83 3.70
N GLN A 18 39.05 -27.08 4.98
CA GLN A 18 38.09 -26.83 6.06
C GLN A 18 37.78 -25.33 6.23
N ALA A 19 38.76 -24.44 6.03
CA ALA A 19 38.53 -23.00 6.02
C ALA A 19 37.75 -22.53 4.77
N LYS A 20 37.78 -23.30 3.68
CA LYS A 20 37.02 -23.06 2.45
C LYS A 20 35.57 -23.53 2.58
N ASP A 21 35.34 -24.69 3.21
CA ASP A 21 34.01 -25.16 3.58
C ASP A 21 33.38 -24.27 4.66
N ALA A 22 34.17 -23.74 5.59
CA ALA A 22 33.70 -22.73 6.55
C ALA A 22 33.31 -21.41 5.86
N ARG A 23 33.77 -21.14 4.63
CA ARG A 23 33.27 -20.01 3.82
C ARG A 23 31.92 -20.32 3.17
N VAL A 24 31.57 -21.58 2.98
CA VAL A 24 30.27 -22.07 2.46
C VAL A 24 29.48 -22.74 3.59
N SER A 25 29.52 -22.16 4.79
CA SER A 25 28.57 -22.52 5.83
C SER A 25 27.22 -21.85 5.55
N ASP A 26 26.13 -22.46 5.99
CA ASP A 26 24.78 -21.87 5.88
C ASP A 26 24.75 -20.45 6.50
N GLU A 27 25.45 -20.26 7.61
CA GLU A 27 25.63 -18.96 8.28
C GLU A 27 26.14 -17.86 7.33
N ASN A 28 27.13 -18.18 6.48
CA ASN A 28 27.70 -17.21 5.55
C ASN A 28 26.75 -16.90 4.40
N ILE A 29 25.97 -17.88 3.95
CA ILE A 29 24.93 -17.66 2.94
C ILE A 29 23.86 -16.74 3.51
N TYR A 30 23.39 -16.98 4.73
CA TYR A 30 22.45 -16.10 5.42
C TYR A 30 23.01 -14.68 5.57
N PHE A 31 24.27 -14.56 5.99
CA PHE A 31 24.92 -13.25 6.11
C PHE A 31 24.99 -12.52 4.77
N LEU A 32 25.42 -13.19 3.70
CA LEU A 32 25.50 -12.61 2.35
C LEU A 32 24.11 -12.21 1.82
N VAL A 33 23.09 -13.04 2.02
CA VAL A 33 21.71 -12.74 1.62
C VAL A 33 21.16 -11.56 2.42
N ALA A 34 21.42 -11.49 3.73
CA ALA A 34 21.02 -10.38 4.56
C ALA A 34 21.68 -9.06 4.10
N GLN A 35 22.99 -9.08 3.87
CA GLN A 35 23.75 -7.93 3.34
C GLN A 35 23.23 -7.47 1.97
N ALA A 36 23.05 -8.41 1.04
CA ALA A 36 22.51 -8.10 -0.28
C ALA A 36 21.06 -7.58 -0.23
N SER A 37 20.25 -8.09 0.70
CA SER A 37 18.87 -7.64 0.90
C SER A 37 18.82 -6.25 1.52
N GLU A 38 19.68 -5.95 2.48
CA GLU A 38 19.77 -4.62 3.10
C GLU A 38 20.24 -3.57 2.10
N GLU A 39 21.28 -3.87 1.30
CA GLU A 39 21.68 -3.01 0.20
C GLU A 39 20.60 -2.89 -0.89
N GLY A 40 19.90 -3.98 -1.20
CA GLY A 40 18.80 -4.00 -2.15
C GLY A 40 17.64 -3.10 -1.72
N ALA A 41 17.24 -3.22 -0.45
CA ALA A 41 16.22 -2.40 0.18
C ALA A 41 16.66 -0.93 0.23
N GLY A 42 17.89 -0.64 0.65
CA GLY A 42 18.44 0.71 0.66
C GLY A 42 18.45 1.36 -0.72
N ARG A 43 18.88 0.64 -1.77
CA ARG A 43 18.83 1.13 -3.16
C ARG A 43 17.40 1.37 -3.64
N ALA A 44 16.45 0.52 -3.26
CA ALA A 44 15.05 0.70 -3.61
C ALA A 44 14.43 1.93 -2.92
N LEU A 45 14.68 2.10 -1.62
CA LEU A 45 14.25 3.27 -0.86
C LEU A 45 14.86 4.56 -1.42
N ALA A 46 16.15 4.57 -1.72
CA ALA A 46 16.81 5.71 -2.35
C ALA A 46 16.23 6.06 -3.74
N LYS A 47 15.89 5.06 -4.56
CA LYS A 47 15.22 5.29 -5.85
C LYS A 47 13.83 5.89 -5.72
N LEU A 48 13.14 5.59 -4.62
CA LEU A 48 11.84 6.17 -4.28
C LEU A 48 11.98 7.53 -3.58
N GLY A 49 13.21 7.98 -3.28
CA GLY A 49 13.47 9.19 -2.51
C GLY A 49 13.13 9.06 -1.02
N LEU A 50 13.08 7.84 -0.48
CA LEU A 50 12.70 7.51 0.90
C LEU A 50 13.91 7.08 1.76
N SER A 51 15.10 7.64 1.47
CA SER A 51 16.35 7.25 2.14
C SER A 51 16.73 8.14 3.33
N ASP A 52 16.05 9.27 3.51
CA ASP A 52 16.23 10.16 4.64
C ASP A 52 15.43 9.69 5.87
N GLU A 53 15.76 10.24 7.03
CA GLU A 53 15.18 9.86 8.31
C GLU A 53 13.72 10.33 8.48
N GLU A 54 13.31 11.36 7.73
CA GLU A 54 11.96 11.95 7.77
C GLU A 54 10.97 11.24 6.82
N ALA A 55 11.46 10.54 5.80
CA ALA A 55 10.66 9.82 4.80
C ALA A 55 9.57 8.91 5.38
N GLY A 56 9.85 8.26 6.52
CA GLY A 56 8.86 7.43 7.22
C GLY A 56 7.69 8.24 7.77
N ALA A 57 7.98 9.43 8.32
CA ALA A 57 6.97 10.35 8.85
C ALA A 57 6.12 10.95 7.72
N ASP A 58 6.77 11.38 6.63
CA ASP A 58 6.09 11.95 5.47
C ASP A 58 5.08 10.96 4.84
N ILE A 59 5.48 9.69 4.67
CA ILE A 59 4.57 8.65 4.17
C ILE A 59 3.39 8.43 5.11
N SER A 60 3.61 8.51 6.42
CA SER A 60 2.54 8.38 7.42
C SER A 60 1.56 9.55 7.35
N GLU A 61 2.05 10.77 7.16
CA GLU A 61 1.24 11.98 7.01
C GLU A 61 0.44 11.97 5.71
N LEU A 62 1.09 11.62 4.59
CA LEU A 62 0.40 11.46 3.30
C LEU A 62 -0.74 10.44 3.38
N ARG A 63 -0.54 9.34 4.10
CA ARG A 63 -1.61 8.35 4.35
C ARG A 63 -2.74 8.95 5.18
N ALA A 64 -2.41 9.67 6.25
CA ALA A 64 -3.41 10.33 7.09
C ALA A 64 -4.23 11.37 6.29
N LEU A 65 -3.58 12.17 5.45
CA LEU A 65 -4.25 13.12 4.55
C LEU A 65 -5.15 12.41 3.54
N LEU A 66 -4.68 11.33 2.93
CA LEU A 66 -5.47 10.51 2.00
C LEU A 66 -6.68 9.88 2.67
N ASP A 67 -6.54 9.39 3.90
CA ASP A 67 -7.67 8.87 4.66
C ASP A 67 -8.69 9.96 4.96
N SER A 68 -8.25 11.15 5.38
CA SER A 68 -9.14 12.30 5.62
C SER A 68 -9.88 12.74 4.34
N TRP A 69 -9.20 12.69 3.20
CA TRP A 69 -9.79 13.00 1.89
C TRP A 69 -10.80 11.93 1.47
N ARG A 70 -10.49 10.66 1.69
CA ARG A 70 -11.39 9.54 1.37
C ARG A 70 -12.68 9.64 2.18
N ASP A 71 -12.57 9.97 3.47
CA ASP A 71 -13.73 10.18 4.33
C ASP A 71 -14.55 11.41 3.92
N SER A 72 -13.87 12.50 3.54
CA SER A 72 -14.52 13.68 2.99
C SER A 72 -15.28 13.38 1.70
N LYS A 73 -14.70 12.59 0.79
CA LYS A 73 -15.33 12.17 -0.47
C LYS A 73 -16.57 11.31 -0.23
N LYS A 74 -16.49 10.39 0.74
CA LYS A 74 -17.63 9.55 1.15
C LYS A 74 -18.77 10.42 1.70
N THR A 75 -18.44 11.37 2.55
CA THR A 75 -19.41 12.32 3.13
C THR A 75 -20.05 13.20 2.06
N ALA A 76 -19.24 13.74 1.14
CA ALA A 76 -19.72 14.55 0.02
C ALA A 76 -20.71 13.75 -0.86
N ARG A 77 -20.36 12.51 -1.23
CA ARG A 77 -21.25 11.64 -2.02
C ARG A 77 -22.55 11.37 -1.28
N GLN A 78 -22.50 11.08 0.02
CA GLN A 78 -23.71 10.86 0.83
C GLN A 78 -24.59 12.11 0.87
N ALA A 79 -24.00 13.30 1.04
CA ALA A 79 -24.73 14.56 1.03
C ALA A 79 -25.42 14.82 -0.32
N VAL A 80 -24.69 14.60 -1.42
CA VAL A 80 -25.22 14.72 -2.78
C VAL A 80 -26.40 13.77 -3.01
N VAL A 81 -26.26 12.49 -2.68
CA VAL A 81 -27.35 11.50 -2.82
C VAL A 81 -28.56 11.90 -1.97
N ARG A 82 -28.33 12.36 -0.74
CA ARG A 82 -29.40 12.82 0.16
C ARG A 82 -30.13 14.04 -0.42
N TRP A 83 -29.41 14.99 -1.00
CA TRP A 83 -30.00 16.16 -1.64
C TRP A 83 -30.80 15.78 -2.89
N ILE A 84 -30.26 14.90 -3.73
CA ILE A 84 -30.96 14.37 -4.91
C ILE A 84 -32.27 13.69 -4.51
N MET A 85 -32.24 12.83 -3.48
CA MET A 85 -33.46 12.18 -2.99
C MET A 85 -34.47 13.21 -2.48
N ARG A 86 -34.05 14.22 -1.71
CA ARG A 86 -34.94 15.31 -1.27
C ARG A 86 -35.58 16.02 -2.46
N MET A 87 -34.78 16.40 -3.47
CA MET A 87 -35.28 17.06 -4.68
C MET A 87 -36.25 16.16 -5.45
N PHE A 88 -35.95 14.87 -5.55
CA PHE A 88 -36.82 13.90 -6.21
C PHE A 88 -38.17 13.77 -5.51
N PHE A 89 -38.19 13.57 -4.19
CA PHE A 89 -39.44 13.51 -3.42
C PHE A 89 -40.22 14.83 -3.47
N SER A 90 -39.54 15.97 -3.35
CA SER A 90 -40.18 17.29 -3.51
C SER A 90 -40.80 17.46 -4.89
N ALA A 91 -40.08 17.11 -5.95
CA ALA A 91 -40.58 17.17 -7.32
C ALA A 91 -41.77 16.22 -7.54
N LEU A 92 -41.71 15.02 -6.96
CA LEU A 92 -42.81 14.04 -7.04
C LEU A 92 -44.08 14.59 -6.39
N LEU A 93 -43.99 15.13 -5.18
CA LEU A 93 -45.13 15.74 -4.47
C LEU A 93 -45.69 16.95 -5.23
N LEU A 94 -44.82 17.83 -5.72
CA LEU A 94 -45.22 18.98 -6.55
C LEU A 94 -45.94 18.51 -7.83
N GLY A 95 -45.42 17.50 -8.51
CA GLY A 95 -46.03 16.92 -9.71
C GLY A 95 -47.43 16.35 -9.44
N LEU A 96 -47.60 15.61 -8.34
CA LEU A 96 -48.91 15.11 -7.92
C LEU A 96 -49.87 16.25 -7.60
N ALA A 97 -49.43 17.26 -6.84
CA ALA A 97 -50.27 18.41 -6.49
C ALA A 97 -50.77 19.16 -7.73
N VAL A 98 -49.89 19.37 -8.72
CA VAL A 98 -50.26 20.01 -9.99
C VAL A 98 -51.28 19.16 -10.76
N LYS A 99 -51.05 17.84 -10.87
CA LYS A 99 -52.00 16.93 -11.54
C LYS A 99 -53.38 16.96 -10.89
N PHE A 100 -53.44 16.93 -9.56
CA PHE A 100 -54.71 17.00 -8.82
C PHE A 100 -55.41 18.35 -8.99
N LYS A 101 -54.67 19.47 -8.94
CA LYS A 101 -55.26 20.80 -9.21
C LYS A 101 -55.81 20.92 -10.63
N LEU A 102 -55.09 20.41 -11.64
CA LEU A 102 -55.54 20.41 -13.03
C LEU A 102 -56.80 19.56 -13.22
N LEU A 103 -56.85 18.37 -12.60
CA LEU A 103 -58.04 17.50 -12.61
C LEU A 103 -59.25 18.21 -11.99
N GLN A 104 -59.06 18.89 -10.86
CA GLN A 104 -60.12 19.63 -10.19
C GLN A 104 -60.61 20.83 -11.02
N LEU A 105 -59.69 21.54 -11.68
CA LEU A 105 -60.01 22.67 -12.57
C LEU A 105 -60.89 22.22 -13.75
N GLY A 106 -60.55 21.10 -14.39
CA GLY A 106 -61.33 20.55 -15.51
C GLY A 106 -62.75 20.10 -15.13
N GLN A 107 -62.96 19.66 -13.88
CA GLN A 107 -64.28 19.31 -13.37
C GLN A 107 -65.17 20.55 -13.14
N THR A 108 -64.58 21.65 -12.65
CA THR A 108 -65.31 22.90 -12.36
C THR A 108 -65.70 23.71 -13.60
N PHE A 109 -64.98 23.62 -14.71
CA PHE A 109 -65.33 24.31 -15.96
C PHE A 109 -66.11 23.43 -16.96
N GLY A 110 -66.32 22.16 -16.63
CA GLY A 110 -67.07 21.20 -17.45
C GLY A 110 -68.55 21.05 -17.06
N GLN A 111 -69.03 21.83 -16.08
CA GLN A 111 -70.44 21.92 -15.66
C GLN A 111 -71.05 23.23 -16.19
#